data_AF-A0A453PNF5-F1
#
_entry.id   AF-A0A453PNF5-F1
#
_cell.length_a   1.000
_cell.length_b   1.000
_cell.length_c   1.000
_cell.angle_alpha   90.00
_cell.angle_beta   90.00
_cell.angle_gamma   90.00
#
_symmetry.space_group_name_H-M   'P 1'
#
loop_
_entity.id
_entity.type
_entity.pdbx_description
1 polymer ?
#
loop_
_entity_poly.entity_id
_entity_poly.type
_entity_poly.pdbx_seq_one_letter_code
_entity_poly.pdbx_strand_id
1 'polypeptide(L)'
;TPTARSPTRAPSPPIKRLRAFHIIESTDITREAWVLTDEAKGYAAGGSREVHLVAAIPPEGASRAALKEEFGDVVFDIARKAAAKNKWIRFERGIVLRTVEDTTDEMQELLKRVENGEVVPDLIKELKRRKLVTKEKVIWYSLKKGPEFVVKRKTLATDVTREHLKSGDWKDLEFKDYNYEAQGQPIAIGYSQPLLEVREAIQNIFLEMGFSEMPTNMFVESSFWNFDALFQPQQHPARDSHDTFFLKAPATTTQLPDDYLEKVKQVHQSGGYGSKGYGYDWKRDEAEKNLLRTHTTAVSARMLYKLAQEEHFAPNS
;
A
#
# COMPACT_ATOMS: atom_id res chain seq x y z
N THR A 1 -25.29 -7.66 -48.65
CA THR A 1 -25.25 -8.01 -47.22
C THR A 1 -23.83 -8.30 -46.79
N PRO A 2 -23.09 -7.35 -46.19
CA PRO A 2 -21.79 -7.65 -45.60
C PRO A 2 -21.95 -7.77 -44.09
N THR A 3 -22.07 -9.00 -43.57
CA THR A 3 -21.85 -9.25 -42.14
C THR A 3 -20.35 -9.52 -41.97
N ALA A 4 -19.58 -8.50 -41.61
CA ALA A 4 -18.21 -8.71 -41.16
C ALA A 4 -18.27 -9.42 -39.80
N ARG A 5 -18.09 -10.75 -39.81
CA ARG A 5 -18.07 -11.59 -38.62
C ARG A 5 -16.62 -11.79 -38.21
N SER A 6 -16.08 -10.90 -37.38
CA SER A 6 -14.79 -11.11 -36.72
C SER A 6 -15.03 -11.43 -35.24
N PRO A 7 -14.61 -12.61 -34.74
CA PRO A 7 -14.68 -12.90 -33.32
C PRO A 7 -13.57 -12.15 -32.59
N THR A 8 -13.92 -11.33 -31.59
CA THR A 8 -12.96 -10.64 -30.73
C THR A 8 -13.20 -10.99 -29.27
N ARG A 9 -12.13 -11.32 -28.54
CA ARG A 9 -12.18 -11.70 -27.11
C ARG A 9 -12.52 -10.54 -26.16
N ALA A 10 -12.47 -9.29 -26.65
CA ALA A 10 -12.84 -8.08 -25.93
C ALA A 10 -13.63 -7.15 -26.86
N PRO A 11 -14.48 -6.23 -26.33
CA PRO A 11 -15.12 -5.24 -27.17
C PRO A 11 -14.07 -4.39 -27.86
N SER A 12 -14.02 -4.47 -29.19
CA SER A 12 -13.02 -3.73 -29.95
C SER A 12 -13.21 -2.22 -29.70
N PRO A 13 -12.17 -1.51 -29.22
CA PRO A 13 -12.23 -0.06 -28.99
C PRO A 13 -12.79 0.76 -30.17
N PRO A 14 -12.54 0.38 -31.44
CA PRO A 14 -13.12 1.09 -32.59
C PRO A 14 -14.65 1.04 -32.67
N ILE A 15 -15.27 -0.12 -32.41
CA ILE A 15 -16.74 -0.28 -32.53
C ILE A 15 -17.44 0.58 -31.46
N LYS A 16 -16.94 0.58 -30.22
CA LYS A 16 -17.46 1.42 -29.14
C LYS A 16 -17.39 2.91 -29.47
N ARG A 17 -16.26 3.35 -30.03
CA ARG A 17 -16.07 4.75 -30.42
C ARG A 17 -17.04 5.15 -31.53
N LEU A 18 -17.20 4.33 -32.57
CA LEU A 18 -18.12 4.59 -33.68
C LEU A 18 -19.59 4.58 -33.25
N ARG A 19 -19.96 3.70 -32.31
CA ARG A 19 -21.29 3.68 -31.69
C ARG A 19 -21.56 4.95 -30.87
N ALA A 20 -20.60 5.45 -30.11
CA ALA A 20 -20.76 6.68 -29.32
C ALA A 20 -21.05 7.90 -30.21
N PHE A 21 -20.47 7.95 -31.41
CA PHE A 21 -20.76 8.98 -32.40
C PHE A 21 -21.99 8.68 -33.28
N HIS A 22 -22.78 7.65 -32.96
CA HIS A 22 -24.00 7.27 -33.70
C HIS A 22 -23.75 6.95 -35.19
N ILE A 23 -22.49 6.68 -35.56
CA ILE A 23 -22.05 6.36 -36.93
C ILE A 23 -22.46 4.94 -37.30
N ILE A 24 -22.42 4.02 -36.32
CA ILE A 24 -22.83 2.64 -36.48
C ILE A 24 -23.77 2.24 -35.35
N GLU A 25 -24.73 1.39 -35.67
CA GLU A 25 -25.46 0.62 -34.67
C GLU A 25 -24.78 -0.75 -34.56
N SER A 26 -24.51 -1.19 -33.33
CA SER A 26 -23.92 -2.50 -33.07
C SER A 26 -24.81 -3.28 -32.12
N THR A 27 -25.16 -4.51 -32.49
CA THR A 27 -25.73 -5.49 -31.57
C THR A 27 -24.69 -6.54 -31.18
N ASP A 28 -24.57 -6.76 -29.87
CA ASP A 28 -23.58 -7.67 -29.30
C ASP A 28 -24.18 -9.08 -29.24
N ILE A 29 -23.58 -10.01 -29.96
CA ILE A 29 -23.97 -11.42 -29.96
C ILE A 29 -22.93 -12.18 -29.14
N THR A 30 -23.28 -12.51 -27.90
CA THR A 30 -22.41 -13.26 -26.99
C THR A 30 -22.67 -14.76 -27.14
N ARG A 31 -21.60 -15.54 -27.29
CA ARG A 31 -21.62 -16.99 -27.08
C ARG A 31 -20.63 -17.36 -25.99
N GLU A 32 -21.12 -18.11 -25.00
CA GLU A 32 -20.30 -18.69 -23.94
C GLU A 32 -20.10 -20.17 -24.22
N ALA A 33 -18.87 -20.63 -24.18
CA ALA A 33 -18.53 -22.05 -24.25
C ALA A 33 -17.64 -22.41 -23.06
N TRP A 34 -17.84 -23.60 -22.51
CA TRP A 34 -16.93 -24.17 -21.53
C TRP A 34 -15.77 -24.82 -22.27
N VAL A 35 -14.56 -24.42 -21.95
CA VAL A 35 -13.33 -24.94 -22.54
C VAL A 35 -12.49 -25.58 -21.44
N LEU A 36 -11.86 -26.71 -21.75
CA LEU A 36 -10.94 -27.39 -20.85
C LEU A 36 -9.69 -26.54 -20.60
N THR A 37 -9.24 -26.48 -19.36
CA THR A 37 -7.93 -25.91 -19.03
C THR A 37 -6.81 -26.80 -19.53
N ASP A 38 -5.58 -26.29 -19.66
CA ASP A 38 -4.45 -27.08 -20.16
C ASP A 38 -4.14 -28.28 -19.26
N GLU A 39 -4.38 -28.14 -17.96
CA GLU A 39 -4.33 -29.25 -16.99
C GLU A 39 -5.40 -30.33 -17.28
N ALA A 40 -6.63 -29.91 -17.61
CA ALA A 40 -7.72 -30.84 -17.93
C ALA A 40 -7.55 -31.51 -19.29
N LYS A 41 -6.91 -30.85 -20.26
CA LYS A 41 -6.47 -31.50 -21.51
C LYS A 41 -5.45 -32.59 -21.23
N GLY A 42 -4.54 -32.35 -20.28
CA GLY A 42 -3.60 -33.36 -19.77
C GLY A 42 -4.33 -34.58 -19.21
N TYR A 43 -5.42 -34.38 -18.45
CA TYR A 43 -6.21 -35.48 -17.89
C TYR A 43 -7.02 -36.22 -18.98
N ALA A 44 -7.56 -35.49 -19.96
CA ALA A 44 -8.28 -36.10 -21.08
C ALA A 44 -7.37 -37.01 -21.92
N ALA A 45 -6.13 -36.58 -22.18
CA ALA A 45 -5.15 -37.34 -22.97
C ALA A 45 -4.49 -38.48 -22.18
N GLY A 46 -4.05 -38.22 -20.94
CA GLY A 46 -3.22 -39.13 -20.16
C GLY A 46 -3.93 -39.92 -19.08
N GLY A 47 -5.18 -39.59 -18.73
CA GLY A 47 -5.87 -40.12 -17.54
C GLY A 47 -5.73 -39.21 -16.33
N SER A 48 -6.64 -39.36 -15.37
CA SER A 48 -6.71 -38.54 -14.15
C SER A 48 -5.60 -38.90 -13.16
N ARG A 49 -5.17 -37.92 -12.37
CA ARG A 49 -4.02 -38.06 -11.45
C ARG A 49 -4.22 -39.13 -10.39
N GLU A 50 -5.46 -39.34 -9.96
CA GLU A 50 -5.87 -40.38 -9.04
C GLU A 50 -5.63 -41.79 -9.61
N VAL A 51 -5.80 -41.99 -10.93
CA VAL A 51 -5.53 -43.26 -11.60
C VAL A 51 -4.03 -43.50 -11.74
N HIS A 52 -3.26 -42.46 -12.11
CA HIS A 52 -1.80 -42.54 -12.15
C HIS A 52 -1.19 -42.86 -10.77
N LEU A 53 -1.72 -42.25 -9.70
CA LEU A 53 -1.27 -42.54 -8.33
C LEU A 53 -1.57 -43.99 -7.93
N VAL A 54 -2.74 -44.53 -8.29
CA VAL A 54 -3.11 -45.92 -7.96
C VAL A 54 -2.30 -46.92 -8.78
N ALA A 55 -1.98 -46.60 -10.04
CA ALA A 55 -1.12 -47.40 -10.90
C ALA A 55 0.34 -47.45 -10.42
N ALA A 56 0.84 -46.37 -9.83
CA ALA A 56 2.21 -46.29 -9.29
C ALA A 56 2.37 -46.98 -7.91
N ILE A 57 1.29 -47.38 -7.25
CA ILE A 57 1.36 -48.11 -5.97
C ILE A 57 1.49 -49.62 -6.26
N PRO A 58 2.63 -50.26 -5.93
CA PRO A 58 2.79 -51.71 -6.04
C PRO A 58 1.87 -52.43 -5.04
N PRO A 59 1.56 -53.72 -5.25
CA PRO A 59 0.68 -54.51 -4.36
C PRO A 59 1.19 -54.61 -2.92
N GLU A 60 2.50 -54.45 -2.71
CA GLU A 60 3.17 -54.41 -1.39
C GLU A 60 2.99 -53.07 -0.66
N GLY A 61 2.45 -52.05 -1.34
CA GLY A 61 2.29 -50.70 -0.84
C GLY A 61 3.52 -49.82 -1.07
N ALA A 62 3.30 -48.51 -1.15
CA ALA A 62 4.37 -47.52 -1.32
C ALA A 62 4.42 -46.56 -0.13
N SER A 63 5.65 -46.12 0.20
CA SER A 63 5.87 -45.14 1.26
C SER A 63 5.44 -43.74 0.80
N ARG A 64 4.98 -42.90 1.73
CA ARG A 64 4.59 -41.51 1.43
C ARG A 64 5.74 -40.68 0.86
N ALA A 65 6.98 -40.96 1.25
CA ALA A 65 8.15 -40.23 0.78
C ALA A 65 8.44 -40.52 -0.69
N ALA A 66 8.39 -41.79 -1.11
CA ALA A 66 8.63 -42.19 -2.49
C ALA A 66 7.60 -41.61 -3.46
N LEU A 67 6.31 -41.65 -3.10
CA LEU A 67 5.23 -41.10 -3.95
C LEU A 67 5.25 -39.57 -4.04
N LYS A 68 5.78 -38.88 -3.03
CA LYS A 68 5.98 -37.42 -3.05
C LYS A 68 7.14 -37.01 -3.93
N GLU A 69 8.20 -37.82 -3.99
CA GLU A 69 9.36 -37.60 -4.84
C GLU A 69 9.03 -37.81 -6.33
N GLU A 70 8.18 -38.80 -6.63
CA GLU A 70 7.79 -39.14 -8.01
C GLU A 70 6.77 -38.17 -8.63
N PHE A 71 5.74 -37.76 -7.88
CA PHE A 71 4.65 -36.93 -8.40
C PHE A 71 4.74 -35.45 -7.98
N GLY A 72 5.55 -35.14 -6.98
CA GLY A 72 5.60 -33.82 -6.33
C GLY A 72 4.52 -33.65 -5.26
N ASP A 73 4.85 -32.91 -4.20
CA ASP A 73 4.01 -32.77 -2.98
C ASP A 73 2.56 -32.33 -3.27
N VAL A 74 2.39 -31.35 -4.16
CA VAL A 74 1.07 -30.74 -4.45
C VAL A 74 0.18 -31.70 -5.24
N VAL A 75 0.74 -32.38 -6.25
CA VAL A 75 0.03 -33.34 -7.10
C VAL A 75 -0.34 -34.58 -6.31
N PHE A 76 0.57 -35.06 -5.48
CA PHE A 76 0.36 -36.18 -4.57
C PHE A 76 -0.79 -35.91 -3.59
N ASP A 77 -0.85 -34.74 -2.94
CA ASP A 77 -1.91 -34.43 -1.98
C ASP A 77 -3.30 -34.31 -2.63
N ILE A 78 -3.37 -33.82 -3.87
CA ILE A 78 -4.61 -33.73 -4.64
C ILE A 78 -5.09 -35.13 -5.06
N ALA A 79 -4.20 -35.93 -5.65
CA ALA A 79 -4.49 -37.29 -6.10
C ALA A 79 -4.87 -38.21 -4.94
N ARG A 80 -4.17 -38.09 -3.79
CA ARG A 80 -4.44 -38.85 -2.57
C ARG A 80 -5.83 -38.58 -2.01
N LYS A 81 -6.25 -37.32 -1.94
CA LYS A 81 -7.58 -36.93 -1.44
C LYS A 81 -8.70 -37.47 -2.35
N ALA A 82 -8.49 -37.44 -3.66
CA ALA A 82 -9.44 -37.98 -4.65
C ALA A 82 -9.53 -39.51 -4.59
N ALA A 83 -8.38 -40.20 -4.60
CA ALA A 83 -8.31 -41.66 -4.52
C ALA A 83 -8.87 -42.22 -3.19
N ALA A 84 -8.66 -41.52 -2.07
CA ALA A 84 -9.24 -41.88 -0.78
C ALA A 84 -10.77 -41.71 -0.75
N LYS A 85 -11.29 -40.66 -1.41
CA LYS A 85 -12.75 -40.44 -1.55
C LYS A 85 -13.43 -41.54 -2.35
N ASN A 86 -12.75 -42.05 -3.39
CA ASN A 86 -13.23 -43.17 -4.22
C ASN A 86 -12.94 -44.55 -3.60
N LYS A 87 -12.36 -44.60 -2.39
CA LYS A 87 -11.96 -45.83 -1.67
C LYS A 87 -10.93 -46.71 -2.41
N TRP A 88 -10.14 -46.12 -3.31
CA TRP A 88 -9.13 -46.85 -4.10
C TRP A 88 -7.85 -47.15 -3.32
N ILE A 89 -7.57 -46.37 -2.27
CA ILE A 89 -6.37 -46.51 -1.42
C ILE A 89 -6.73 -46.58 0.07
N ARG A 90 -5.92 -47.29 0.86
CA ARG A 90 -5.98 -47.37 2.33
C ARG A 90 -4.63 -46.97 2.95
N PHE A 91 -4.66 -46.40 4.15
CA PHE A 91 -3.46 -46.07 4.91
C PHE A 91 -3.27 -47.03 6.07
N GLU A 92 -2.11 -47.69 6.13
CA GLU A 92 -1.69 -48.52 7.26
C GLU A 92 -0.26 -48.16 7.67
N ARG A 93 -0.05 -47.78 8.94
CA ARG A 93 1.27 -47.52 9.56
C ARG A 93 2.26 -46.70 8.70
N GLY A 94 1.78 -45.70 7.95
CA GLY A 94 2.61 -44.81 7.13
C GLY A 94 2.80 -45.25 5.67
N ILE A 95 2.25 -46.40 5.28
CA ILE A 95 2.28 -46.96 3.92
C ILE A 95 0.90 -46.76 3.27
N VAL A 96 0.89 -46.51 1.95
CA VAL A 96 -0.31 -46.41 1.13
C VAL A 96 -0.50 -47.74 0.39
N LEU A 97 -1.60 -48.44 0.68
CA LEU A 97 -1.98 -49.70 0.05
C LEU A 97 -3.09 -49.49 -0.98
N ARG A 98 -3.05 -50.25 -2.07
CA ARG A 98 -4.09 -50.27 -3.11
C ARG A 98 -5.20 -51.24 -2.71
N THR A 99 -6.46 -50.80 -2.78
CA THR A 99 -7.64 -51.61 -2.38
C THR A 99 -8.35 -52.26 -3.57
N VAL A 100 -8.17 -51.75 -4.79
CA VAL A 100 -8.91 -52.19 -5.98
C VAL A 100 -7.94 -52.47 -7.14
N GLU A 101 -8.06 -53.63 -7.80
CA GLU A 101 -7.18 -54.07 -8.89
C GLU A 101 -7.45 -53.37 -10.24
N ASP A 102 -8.67 -52.88 -10.46
CA ASP A 102 -9.07 -52.11 -11.66
C ASP A 102 -9.73 -50.78 -11.27
N THR A 103 -9.21 -49.66 -11.79
CA THR A 103 -9.77 -48.32 -11.58
C THR A 103 -10.45 -47.84 -12.86
N THR A 104 -11.73 -47.48 -12.76
CA THR A 104 -12.45 -46.80 -13.86
C THR A 104 -12.23 -45.30 -13.79
N ASP A 105 -11.66 -44.72 -14.86
CA ASP A 105 -11.39 -43.30 -14.97
C ASP A 105 -12.62 -42.51 -15.47
N GLU A 106 -13.64 -42.42 -14.61
CA GLU A 106 -14.87 -41.69 -14.90
C GLU A 106 -14.58 -40.20 -15.22
N MET A 107 -13.53 -39.62 -14.61
CA MET A 107 -13.15 -38.22 -14.84
C MET A 107 -12.58 -37.99 -16.24
N GLN A 108 -11.74 -38.89 -16.76
CA GLN A 108 -11.20 -38.78 -18.11
C GLN A 108 -12.30 -38.90 -19.17
N GLU A 109 -13.23 -39.85 -19.02
CA GLU A 109 -14.34 -40.03 -19.95
C GLU A 109 -15.25 -38.79 -19.99
N LEU A 110 -15.51 -38.20 -18.82
CA LEU A 110 -16.28 -36.96 -18.70
C LEU A 110 -15.57 -35.75 -19.31
N LEU A 111 -14.25 -35.63 -19.17
CA LEU A 111 -13.49 -34.55 -19.82
C LEU A 111 -13.53 -34.67 -21.34
N LYS A 112 -13.45 -35.88 -21.91
CA LYS A 112 -13.62 -36.13 -23.35
C LYS A 112 -15.02 -35.76 -23.85
N ARG A 113 -16.07 -36.01 -23.04
CA ARG A 113 -17.44 -35.59 -23.38
C ARG A 113 -17.61 -34.07 -23.39
N VAL A 114 -16.96 -33.37 -22.45
CA VAL A 114 -16.93 -31.90 -22.42
C VAL A 114 -16.12 -31.34 -23.59
N GLU A 115 -15.05 -32.01 -24.01
CA GLU A 115 -14.29 -31.66 -25.23
C GLU A 115 -15.12 -31.81 -26.51
N ASN A 116 -15.99 -32.82 -26.57
CA ASN A 116 -16.95 -33.03 -27.66
C ASN A 116 -18.19 -32.11 -27.61
N GLY A 117 -18.25 -31.18 -26.66
CA GLY A 117 -19.30 -30.16 -26.58
C GLY A 117 -20.55 -30.55 -25.78
N GLU A 118 -20.53 -31.68 -25.07
CA GLU A 118 -21.61 -32.06 -24.15
C GLU A 118 -21.48 -31.34 -22.80
N VAL A 119 -22.50 -30.57 -22.43
CA VAL A 119 -22.52 -29.72 -21.23
C VAL A 119 -23.51 -30.31 -20.22
N VAL A 120 -23.02 -31.01 -19.19
CA VAL A 120 -23.86 -31.51 -18.09
C VAL A 120 -23.80 -30.54 -16.89
N PRO A 121 -24.92 -29.87 -16.51
CA PRO A 121 -24.90 -28.75 -15.56
C PRO A 121 -24.34 -29.04 -14.16
N ASP A 122 -24.63 -30.21 -13.58
CA ASP A 122 -24.19 -30.54 -12.22
C ASP A 122 -22.70 -30.91 -12.16
N LEU A 123 -22.17 -31.48 -13.23
CA LEU A 123 -20.77 -31.86 -13.34
C LEU A 123 -19.85 -30.67 -13.63
N ILE A 124 -20.33 -29.67 -14.37
CA ILE A 124 -19.58 -28.43 -14.61
C ILE A 124 -19.33 -27.66 -13.31
N LYS A 125 -20.26 -27.72 -12.34
CA LYS A 125 -20.03 -27.13 -11.00
C LYS A 125 -18.84 -27.80 -10.30
N GLU A 126 -18.73 -29.12 -10.41
CA GLU A 126 -17.61 -29.89 -9.85
C GLU A 126 -16.30 -29.62 -10.59
N LEU A 127 -16.30 -29.65 -11.93
CA LEU A 127 -15.13 -29.35 -12.76
C LEU A 127 -14.64 -27.91 -12.54
N LYS A 128 -15.55 -26.95 -12.34
CA LYS A 128 -15.23 -25.56 -11.99
C LYS A 128 -14.59 -25.46 -10.61
N ARG A 129 -15.11 -26.17 -9.60
CA ARG A 129 -14.51 -26.23 -8.25
C ARG A 129 -13.08 -26.78 -8.29
N ARG A 130 -12.83 -27.75 -9.17
CA ARG A 130 -11.51 -28.36 -9.41
C ARG A 130 -10.60 -27.57 -10.37
N LYS A 131 -11.05 -26.43 -10.90
CA LYS A 131 -10.32 -25.59 -11.88
C LYS A 131 -9.97 -26.29 -13.20
N LEU A 132 -10.77 -27.27 -13.61
CA LEU A 132 -10.57 -28.07 -14.84
C LEU A 132 -11.29 -27.50 -16.07
N VAL A 133 -12.20 -26.55 -15.88
CA VAL A 133 -12.94 -25.88 -16.96
C VAL A 133 -12.96 -24.37 -16.76
N THR A 134 -12.85 -23.65 -17.85
CA THR A 134 -12.95 -22.18 -17.92
C THR A 134 -14.02 -21.78 -18.91
N LYS A 135 -14.76 -20.72 -18.62
CA LYS A 135 -15.68 -20.12 -19.59
C LYS A 135 -14.89 -19.25 -20.55
N GLU A 136 -14.89 -19.59 -21.84
CA GLU A 136 -14.49 -18.64 -22.87
C GLU A 136 -15.74 -17.93 -23.43
N LYS A 137 -15.68 -16.60 -23.42
CA LYS A 137 -16.71 -15.74 -23.98
C LYS A 137 -16.22 -15.25 -25.34
N VAL A 138 -16.93 -15.61 -26.39
CA VAL A 138 -16.71 -15.06 -27.74
C VAL A 138 -17.82 -14.06 -28.03
N ILE A 139 -17.44 -12.82 -28.30
CA ILE A 139 -18.37 -11.74 -28.63
C ILE A 139 -18.27 -11.47 -30.13
N TRP A 140 -19.40 -11.58 -30.82
CA TRP A 140 -19.57 -11.18 -32.21
C TRP A 140 -20.33 -9.86 -32.26
N TYR A 141 -19.99 -9.02 -33.23
CA TYR A 141 -20.67 -7.75 -33.45
C TYR A 141 -21.44 -7.80 -34.77
N SER A 142 -22.74 -7.56 -34.73
CA SER A 142 -23.53 -7.30 -35.93
C SER A 142 -23.64 -5.79 -36.11
N LEU A 143 -23.05 -5.28 -37.19
CA LEU A 143 -22.96 -3.85 -37.47
C LEU A 143 -24.00 -3.42 -38.51
N LYS A 144 -24.67 -2.31 -38.25
CA LYS A 144 -25.54 -1.59 -39.19
C LYS A 144 -25.08 -0.14 -39.30
N LYS A 145 -25.38 0.50 -40.43
CA LYS A 145 -25.15 1.93 -40.60
C LYS A 145 -26.07 2.70 -39.65
N GLY A 146 -25.50 3.59 -38.85
CA GLY A 146 -26.27 4.50 -38.00
C GLY A 146 -26.73 5.75 -38.76
N PRO A 147 -27.53 6.61 -38.10
CA PRO A 147 -28.05 7.84 -38.70
C PRO A 147 -26.95 8.81 -39.14
N GLU A 148 -25.83 8.85 -38.43
CA GLU A 148 -24.68 9.74 -38.69
C GLU A 148 -23.58 9.04 -39.52
N PHE A 149 -23.95 8.06 -40.36
CA PHE A 149 -22.96 7.33 -41.16
C PHE A 149 -22.43 8.18 -42.31
N VAL A 150 -21.18 8.64 -42.19
CA VAL A 150 -20.50 9.42 -43.23
C VAL A 150 -19.20 8.73 -43.70
N VAL A 151 -18.95 8.70 -45.01
CA VAL A 151 -17.78 8.02 -45.62
C VAL A 151 -16.47 8.77 -45.37
N LYS A 152 -16.52 10.10 -45.21
CA LYS A 152 -15.41 10.95 -44.76
C LYS A 152 -15.86 11.76 -43.56
N ARG A 153 -15.15 11.61 -42.44
CA ARG A 153 -15.42 12.34 -41.19
C ARG A 153 -14.97 13.80 -41.34
N LYS A 154 -15.84 14.76 -41.07
CA LYS A 154 -15.43 16.14 -40.81
C LYS A 154 -14.65 16.17 -39.49
N THR A 155 -13.41 16.67 -39.51
CA THR A 155 -12.61 16.87 -38.29
C THR A 155 -13.05 18.17 -37.64
N LEU A 156 -13.71 18.08 -36.49
CA LEU A 156 -14.03 19.24 -35.67
C LEU A 156 -12.74 19.88 -35.14
N ALA A 157 -12.63 21.19 -35.22
CA ALA A 157 -11.51 21.92 -34.62
C ALA A 157 -11.62 21.86 -33.09
N THR A 158 -10.48 21.69 -32.39
CA THR A 158 -10.45 21.64 -30.91
C THR A 158 -10.35 23.02 -30.30
N ASP A 159 -9.50 23.88 -30.87
CA ASP A 159 -9.21 25.22 -30.37
C ASP A 159 -9.10 26.21 -31.52
N VAL A 160 -9.38 27.48 -31.24
CA VAL A 160 -9.11 28.58 -32.15
C VAL A 160 -7.62 28.91 -32.09
N THR A 161 -6.93 28.72 -33.21
CA THR A 161 -5.51 29.04 -33.34
C THR A 161 -5.31 30.48 -33.84
N ARG A 162 -4.08 30.98 -33.71
CA ARG A 162 -3.71 32.31 -34.21
C ARG A 162 -3.89 32.41 -35.73
N GLU A 163 -3.69 31.32 -36.45
CA GLU A 163 -3.85 31.21 -37.89
C GLU A 163 -5.31 31.36 -38.28
N HIS A 164 -6.22 30.67 -37.59
CA HIS A 164 -7.66 30.79 -37.81
C HIS A 164 -8.16 32.23 -37.60
N LEU A 165 -7.66 32.94 -36.59
CA LEU A 165 -8.00 34.35 -36.36
C LEU A 165 -7.52 35.27 -37.48
N LYS A 166 -6.38 34.96 -38.11
CA LYS A 166 -5.81 35.77 -39.21
C LYS A 166 -6.52 35.55 -40.54
N SER A 167 -6.89 34.31 -40.86
CA SER A 167 -7.55 33.97 -42.12
C SER A 167 -9.07 34.22 -42.10
N GLY A 168 -9.69 34.20 -40.90
CA GLY A 168 -11.13 34.38 -40.73
C GLY A 168 -11.94 33.09 -40.83
N ASP A 169 -11.28 31.96 -41.11
CA ASP A 169 -11.88 30.64 -41.33
C ASP A 169 -12.57 30.08 -40.06
N TRP A 170 -12.29 30.67 -38.89
CA TRP A 170 -12.94 30.29 -37.62
C TRP A 170 -14.46 30.46 -37.65
N LYS A 171 -15.01 31.29 -38.56
CA LYS A 171 -16.45 31.48 -38.70
C LYS A 171 -17.16 30.28 -39.32
N ASP A 172 -16.46 29.53 -40.17
CA ASP A 172 -17.00 28.41 -40.94
C ASP A 172 -16.55 27.04 -40.37
N LEU A 173 -15.71 27.04 -39.32
CA LEU A 173 -15.24 25.85 -38.62
C LEU A 173 -16.26 25.40 -37.56
N GLU A 174 -16.58 24.11 -37.57
CA GLU A 174 -17.32 23.48 -36.49
C GLU A 174 -16.35 23.05 -35.37
N PHE A 175 -16.53 23.61 -34.17
CA PHE A 175 -15.71 23.30 -33.00
C PHE A 175 -16.35 22.19 -32.18
N LYS A 176 -15.50 21.40 -31.51
CA LYS A 176 -15.96 20.44 -30.53
C LYS A 176 -16.44 21.18 -29.28
N ASP A 177 -17.58 20.76 -28.72
CA ASP A 177 -18.07 21.30 -27.44
C ASP A 177 -17.03 21.11 -26.33
N TYR A 178 -16.80 22.20 -25.58
CA TYR A 178 -15.92 22.18 -24.43
C TYR A 178 -16.61 21.50 -23.25
N ASN A 179 -15.93 20.54 -22.62
CA ASN A 179 -16.49 19.83 -21.47
C ASN A 179 -16.29 20.65 -20.18
N TYR A 180 -17.31 21.40 -19.76
CA TYR A 180 -17.31 22.17 -18.52
C TYR A 180 -17.37 21.33 -17.24
N GLU A 181 -17.66 20.03 -17.34
CA GLU A 181 -17.66 19.12 -16.19
C GLU A 181 -16.25 18.61 -15.84
N ALA A 182 -15.26 18.83 -16.71
CA ALA A 182 -13.89 18.42 -16.47
C ALA A 182 -13.15 19.47 -15.62
N GLN A 183 -12.28 19.00 -14.72
CA GLN A 183 -11.35 19.89 -14.04
C GLN A 183 -10.38 20.52 -15.05
N GLY A 184 -10.21 21.84 -14.93
CA GLY A 184 -9.25 22.59 -15.73
C GLY A 184 -7.81 22.15 -15.47
N GLN A 185 -6.89 22.66 -16.28
CA GLN A 185 -5.47 22.39 -16.06
C GLN A 185 -5.00 23.08 -14.78
N PRO A 186 -4.28 22.38 -13.88
CA PRO A 186 -3.74 22.99 -12.70
C PRO A 186 -2.68 24.02 -13.08
N ILE A 187 -2.73 25.17 -12.41
CA ILE A 187 -1.74 26.25 -12.58
C ILE A 187 -0.56 25.96 -11.67
N ALA A 188 0.67 26.10 -12.17
CA ALA A 188 1.86 25.99 -11.37
C ALA A 188 2.00 27.23 -10.47
N ILE A 189 1.80 27.06 -9.16
CA ILE A 189 1.96 28.09 -8.14
C ILE A 189 2.94 27.63 -7.05
N GLY A 190 3.48 28.58 -6.28
CA GLY A 190 4.23 28.25 -5.07
C GLY A 190 3.30 27.71 -3.98
N TYR A 191 3.81 26.77 -3.19
CA TYR A 191 3.09 26.20 -2.05
C TYR A 191 3.85 26.48 -0.77
N SER A 192 3.12 26.89 0.27
CA SER A 192 3.65 26.94 1.63
C SER A 192 3.68 25.54 2.22
N GLN A 193 4.67 25.30 3.08
CA GLN A 193 4.79 24.00 3.74
C GLN A 193 3.75 23.97 4.89
N PRO A 194 2.87 22.96 4.97
CA PRO A 194 1.73 22.98 5.91
C PRO A 194 2.09 23.08 7.40
N LEU A 195 3.23 22.54 7.82
CA LEU A 195 3.71 22.66 9.21
C LEU A 195 4.09 24.11 9.54
N LEU A 196 4.63 24.87 8.57
CA LEU A 196 4.94 26.29 8.75
C LEU A 196 3.68 27.14 8.85
N GLU A 197 2.63 26.83 8.06
CA GLU A 197 1.33 27.51 8.17
C GLU A 197 0.73 27.29 9.57
N VAL A 198 0.76 26.05 10.08
CA VAL A 198 0.28 25.74 11.43
C VAL A 198 1.16 26.41 12.49
N ARG A 199 2.49 26.47 12.30
CA ARG A 199 3.39 27.19 13.20
C ARG A 199 3.04 28.67 13.29
N GLU A 200 2.79 29.32 12.15
CA GLU A 200 2.40 30.74 12.09
C GLU A 200 1.06 30.98 12.77
N ALA A 201 0.08 30.09 12.56
CA ALA A 201 -1.21 30.16 13.25
C ALA A 201 -1.04 30.05 14.78
N ILE A 202 -0.21 29.14 15.28
CA ILE A 202 0.09 29.01 16.72
C ILE A 202 0.80 30.26 17.24
N GLN A 203 1.78 30.79 16.51
CA GLN A 203 2.49 32.02 16.88
C GLN A 203 1.52 33.19 17.03
N ASN A 204 0.60 33.36 16.08
CA ASN A 204 -0.41 34.43 16.11
C ASN A 204 -1.33 34.32 17.33
N ILE A 205 -1.77 33.10 17.70
CA ILE A 205 -2.58 32.90 18.92
C ILE A 205 -1.84 33.40 20.16
N PHE A 206 -0.56 33.06 20.32
CA PHE A 206 0.23 33.51 21.48
C PHE A 206 0.43 35.03 21.48
N LEU A 207 0.69 35.64 20.32
CA LEU A 207 0.82 37.09 20.18
C LEU A 207 -0.49 37.83 20.52
N GLU A 208 -1.63 37.32 20.07
CA GLU A 208 -2.96 37.85 20.39
C GLU A 208 -3.29 37.76 21.89
N MET A 209 -2.77 36.74 22.57
CA MET A 209 -2.86 36.59 24.02
C MET A 209 -1.89 37.49 24.80
N GLY A 210 -1.05 38.28 24.11
CA GLY A 210 -0.07 39.18 24.71
C GLY A 210 1.24 38.51 25.15
N PHE A 211 1.52 37.28 24.68
CA PHE A 211 2.82 36.64 24.92
C PHE A 211 3.87 37.19 23.96
N SER A 212 5.11 37.32 24.43
CA SER A 212 6.27 37.63 23.59
C SER A 212 7.01 36.36 23.19
N GLU A 213 7.49 36.29 21.95
CA GLU A 213 8.28 35.14 21.47
C GLU A 213 9.65 35.10 22.16
N MET A 214 9.97 33.97 22.79
CA MET A 214 11.28 33.73 23.39
C MET A 214 12.29 33.24 22.34
N PRO A 215 13.55 33.72 22.34
CA PRO A 215 14.54 33.28 21.38
C PRO A 215 14.93 31.81 21.60
N THR A 216 14.78 30.98 20.56
CA THR A 216 15.08 29.53 20.60
C THR A 216 16.27 29.14 19.71
N ASN A 217 17.13 30.11 19.35
CA ASN A 217 18.25 30.05 18.41
C ASN A 217 19.44 29.14 18.80
N MET A 218 19.20 28.19 19.69
CA MET A 218 20.18 27.27 20.25
C MET A 218 19.62 25.85 20.24
N PHE A 219 20.15 25.00 19.37
CA PHE A 219 19.77 23.58 19.31
C PHE A 219 20.57 22.72 20.29
N VAL A 220 21.82 23.13 20.57
CA VAL A 220 22.71 22.47 21.51
C VAL A 220 22.55 23.12 22.86
N GLU A 221 22.20 22.34 23.87
CA GLU A 221 22.05 22.84 25.24
C GLU A 221 22.98 22.08 26.18
N SER A 222 23.40 22.72 27.27
CA SER A 222 24.09 22.01 28.36
C SER A 222 23.08 21.19 29.17
N SER A 223 23.49 20.03 29.70
CA SER A 223 22.70 19.22 30.63
C SER A 223 22.20 20.05 31.82
N PHE A 224 22.98 21.02 32.27
CA PHE A 224 22.59 21.97 33.30
C PHE A 224 21.26 22.67 32.96
N TRP A 225 21.21 23.40 31.85
CA TRP A 225 20.01 24.15 31.45
C TRP A 225 18.88 23.26 30.98
N ASN A 226 19.20 22.13 30.33
CA ASN A 226 18.19 21.22 29.83
C ASN A 226 17.53 20.41 30.95
N PHE A 227 18.20 20.16 32.07
CA PHE A 227 17.67 19.29 33.12
C PHE A 227 17.87 19.80 34.55
N ASP A 228 19.11 20.14 34.97
CA ASP A 228 19.40 20.48 36.37
C ASP A 228 18.69 21.78 36.80
N ALA A 229 18.69 22.82 35.96
CA ALA A 229 18.01 24.08 36.21
C ALA A 229 16.48 23.94 36.36
N LEU A 230 15.91 22.87 35.79
CA LEU A 230 14.49 22.51 35.90
C LEU A 230 14.20 21.62 37.11
N PHE A 231 15.18 21.43 37.99
CA PHE A 231 15.10 20.56 39.16
C PHE A 231 14.86 19.09 38.84
N GLN A 232 15.19 18.61 37.62
CA GLN A 232 15.15 17.19 37.29
C GLN A 232 16.41 16.49 37.85
N PRO A 233 16.36 15.32 38.51
CA PRO A 233 17.55 14.70 39.09
C PRO A 233 18.50 14.12 38.02
N GLN A 234 19.79 14.02 38.32
CA GLN A 234 20.81 13.51 37.37
C GLN A 234 20.66 12.02 37.03
N GLN A 235 20.06 11.24 37.93
CA GLN A 235 19.81 9.80 37.73
C GLN A 235 18.49 9.54 36.97
N HIS A 236 17.83 10.59 36.47
CA HIS A 236 16.54 10.45 35.79
C HIS A 236 16.68 9.69 34.46
N PRO A 237 15.84 8.68 34.16
CA PRO A 237 15.95 7.85 32.95
C PRO A 237 16.01 8.65 31.65
N ALA A 238 15.23 9.73 31.55
CA ALA A 238 15.25 10.62 30.38
C ALA A 238 16.63 11.24 30.04
N ARG A 239 17.62 11.16 30.94
CA ARG A 239 19.00 11.60 30.69
C ARG A 239 19.90 10.48 30.13
N ASP A 240 19.37 9.28 29.93
CA ASP A 240 20.12 8.17 29.35
C ASP A 240 20.50 8.49 27.89
N SER A 241 21.64 7.97 27.45
CA SER A 241 22.10 8.01 26.06
C SER A 241 21.13 7.41 25.05
N HIS A 242 20.25 6.50 25.48
CA HIS A 242 19.20 5.94 24.63
C HIS A 242 18.05 6.93 24.37
N ASP A 243 17.80 7.85 25.30
CA ASP A 243 16.70 8.82 25.23
C ASP A 243 17.17 10.22 24.77
N THR A 244 18.43 10.56 25.03
CA THR A 244 18.99 11.89 24.76
C THR A 244 20.27 11.83 23.91
N PHE A 245 20.31 12.64 22.86
CA PHE A 245 21.48 12.78 21.99
C PHE A 245 22.54 13.68 22.63
N PHE A 246 23.53 13.08 23.29
CA PHE A 246 24.72 13.78 23.75
C PHE A 246 25.72 14.06 22.62
N LEU A 247 26.43 15.18 22.73
CA LEU A 247 27.41 15.58 21.74
C LEU A 247 28.78 14.95 22.01
N LYS A 248 29.46 14.57 20.92
CA LYS A 248 30.89 14.21 20.96
C LYS A 248 31.80 15.43 20.81
N ALA A 249 31.36 16.45 20.07
CA ALA A 249 32.10 17.69 19.86
C ALA A 249 31.12 18.84 19.53
N PRO A 250 31.08 19.93 20.32
CA PRO A 250 31.71 20.10 21.63
C PRO A 250 31.02 19.24 22.69
N ALA A 251 31.74 18.35 23.37
CA ALA A 251 31.17 17.43 24.37
C ALA A 251 30.76 18.13 25.68
N THR A 252 31.49 19.18 26.07
CA THR A 252 31.25 19.94 27.29
C THR A 252 31.04 21.42 26.99
N THR A 253 30.23 22.07 27.81
CA THR A 253 30.06 23.53 27.76
C THR A 253 31.28 24.22 28.36
N THR A 254 31.61 25.40 27.84
CA THR A 254 32.72 26.22 28.33
C THR A 254 32.31 27.23 29.40
N GLN A 255 31.02 27.56 29.51
CA GLN A 255 30.52 28.60 30.40
C GLN A 255 29.18 28.18 31.02
N LEU A 256 29.10 28.28 32.34
CA LEU A 256 27.88 28.16 33.15
C LEU A 256 27.90 29.26 34.22
N PRO A 257 26.74 29.75 34.69
CA PRO A 257 26.69 30.70 35.79
C PRO A 257 27.03 29.98 37.10
N ASP A 258 28.29 30.03 37.53
CA ASP A 258 28.79 29.31 38.72
C ASP A 258 27.96 29.62 39.98
N ASP A 259 27.57 30.88 40.20
CA ASP A 259 26.75 31.30 41.34
C ASP A 259 25.37 30.62 41.38
N TYR A 260 24.76 30.40 40.22
CA TYR A 260 23.47 29.73 40.12
C TYR A 260 23.63 28.21 40.17
N LEU A 261 24.69 27.69 39.55
CA LEU A 261 25.03 26.28 39.57
C LEU A 261 25.24 25.76 41.00
N GLU A 262 25.98 26.50 41.85
CA GLU A 262 26.19 26.09 43.25
C GLU A 262 24.87 26.10 44.06
N LYS A 263 23.96 27.05 43.79
CA LYS A 263 22.62 27.05 44.40
C LYS A 263 21.81 25.83 43.97
N VAL A 264 21.80 25.53 42.66
CA VAL A 264 21.11 24.35 42.10
C VAL A 264 21.67 23.07 42.73
N LYS A 265 22.99 22.92 42.75
CA LYS A 265 23.69 21.81 43.39
C LYS A 265 23.28 21.65 44.86
N GLN A 266 23.34 22.71 45.66
CA GLN A 266 22.97 22.66 47.08
C GLN A 266 21.53 22.16 47.27
N VAL A 267 20.58 22.69 46.50
CA VAL A 267 19.15 22.32 46.62
C VAL A 267 18.90 20.90 46.12
N HIS A 268 19.60 20.45 45.07
CA HIS A 268 19.51 19.06 44.61
C HIS A 268 20.06 18.07 45.63
N GLN A 269 21.20 18.37 46.27
CA GLN A 269 21.87 17.44 47.20
C GLN A 269 21.21 17.45 48.59
N SER A 270 21.19 18.62 49.23
CA SER A 270 20.84 18.79 50.64
C SER A 270 19.47 19.43 50.87
N GLY A 271 18.80 19.87 49.81
CA GLY A 271 17.56 20.62 49.91
C GLY A 271 17.78 22.12 50.18
N GLY A 272 16.68 22.83 50.32
CA GLY A 272 16.62 24.29 50.40
C GLY A 272 15.26 24.81 50.00
N TYR A 273 14.94 26.07 50.31
CA TYR A 273 13.66 26.71 49.96
C TYR A 273 12.41 25.92 50.38
N GLY A 274 12.47 25.20 51.51
CA GLY A 274 11.39 24.35 52.02
C GLY A 274 11.35 22.93 51.44
N SER A 275 12.23 22.59 50.49
CA SER A 275 12.42 21.24 49.96
C SER A 275 13.51 20.47 50.70
N LYS A 276 13.38 19.14 50.76
CA LYS A 276 14.41 18.22 51.28
C LYS A 276 15.50 17.89 50.26
N GLY A 277 15.35 18.34 49.01
CA GLY A 277 16.23 17.93 47.92
C GLY A 277 16.03 16.46 47.54
N TYR A 278 17.00 15.91 46.81
CA TYR A 278 16.99 14.52 46.34
C TYR A 278 17.95 13.60 47.12
N GLY A 279 18.86 14.14 47.95
CA GLY A 279 19.72 13.32 48.81
C GLY A 279 20.77 12.48 48.06
N TYR A 280 21.29 12.97 46.93
CA TYR A 280 22.36 12.31 46.17
C TYR A 280 23.56 13.23 45.96
N ASP A 281 24.67 12.65 45.46
CA ASP A 281 25.85 13.44 45.09
C ASP A 281 25.69 14.04 43.68
N TRP A 282 25.52 15.36 43.60
CA TRP A 282 25.33 16.08 42.34
C TRP A 282 26.69 16.34 41.69
N LYS A 283 26.86 15.89 40.45
CA LYS A 283 28.14 15.95 39.72
C LYS A 283 28.14 17.07 38.71
N ARG A 284 29.14 17.96 38.79
CA ARG A 284 29.33 19.05 37.84
C ARG A 284 29.60 18.53 36.42
N ASP A 285 30.40 17.48 36.28
CA ASP A 285 30.73 16.86 34.99
C ASP A 285 29.48 16.40 34.21
N GLU A 286 28.42 15.97 34.90
CA GLU A 286 27.16 15.58 34.26
C GLU A 286 26.38 16.78 33.74
N ALA A 287 26.43 17.90 34.46
CA ALA A 287 25.77 19.15 34.11
C ALA A 287 26.46 19.88 32.94
N GLU A 288 27.78 19.69 32.79
CA GLU A 288 28.57 20.30 31.74
C GLU A 288 28.45 19.61 30.38
N LYS A 289 27.94 18.36 30.32
CA LYS A 289 27.74 17.64 29.06
C LYS A 289 26.78 18.41 28.14
N ASN A 290 27.16 18.56 26.88
CA ASN A 290 26.28 19.12 25.86
C ASN A 290 25.44 18.04 25.20
N LEU A 291 24.23 18.42 24.82
CA LEU A 291 23.24 17.57 24.18
C LEU A 291 22.40 18.36 23.19
N LEU A 292 21.69 17.67 22.30
CA LEU A 292 20.62 18.28 21.52
C LEU A 292 19.40 18.48 22.41
N ARG A 293 18.92 19.73 22.50
CA ARG A 293 17.82 20.15 23.36
C ARG A 293 16.64 19.21 23.20
N THR A 294 16.22 18.57 24.31
CA THR A 294 15.13 17.59 24.29
C THR A 294 13.75 18.25 24.32
N HIS A 295 13.65 19.44 24.91
CA HIS A 295 12.40 20.20 25.03
C HIS A 295 12.65 21.71 25.20
N THR A 296 11.67 22.52 24.80
CA THR A 296 11.77 23.99 24.86
C THR A 296 11.73 24.57 26.27
N THR A 297 11.37 23.79 27.29
CA THR A 297 11.40 24.21 28.71
C THR A 297 12.79 24.68 29.16
N ALA A 298 13.86 24.17 28.53
CA ALA A 298 15.23 24.64 28.76
C ALA A 298 15.40 26.13 28.39
N VAL A 299 14.73 26.57 27.33
CA VAL A 299 14.69 27.99 26.92
C VAL A 299 13.94 28.81 27.95
N SER A 300 12.80 28.30 28.44
CA SER A 300 12.06 28.95 29.53
C SER A 300 12.92 29.10 30.78
N ALA A 301 13.71 28.09 31.17
CA ALA A 301 14.63 28.17 32.31
C ALA A 301 15.66 29.29 32.13
N ARG A 302 16.28 29.39 30.94
CA ARG A 302 17.23 30.48 30.63
C ARG A 302 16.56 31.85 30.67
N MET A 303 15.36 31.97 30.12
CA MET A 303 14.62 33.23 30.11
C MET A 303 14.20 33.65 31.51
N LEU A 304 13.68 32.73 32.33
CA LEU A 304 13.34 32.99 33.73
C LEU A 304 14.56 33.37 34.56
N TYR A 305 15.69 32.68 34.35
CA TYR A 305 16.94 33.04 35.01
C TYR A 305 17.40 34.44 34.64
N LYS A 306 17.33 34.81 33.35
CA LYS A 306 17.68 36.14 32.86
C LYS A 306 16.77 37.21 33.48
N LEU A 307 15.46 37.00 33.45
CA LEU A 307 14.48 37.89 34.05
C LEU A 307 14.71 38.04 35.57
N ALA A 308 15.12 36.99 36.26
CA ALA A 308 15.43 37.04 37.69
C ALA A 308 16.71 37.84 38.02
N GLN A 309 17.55 38.15 37.04
CA GLN A 309 18.70 39.07 37.22
C GLN A 309 18.31 40.53 37.00
N GLU A 310 17.13 40.82 36.45
CA GLU A 310 16.66 42.19 36.24
C GLU A 310 16.11 42.75 37.56
N GLU A 311 16.56 43.94 37.97
CA GLU A 311 16.12 44.58 39.24
C GLU A 311 14.63 44.96 39.22
N HIS A 312 14.08 45.21 38.02
CA HIS A 312 12.69 45.60 37.83
C HIS A 312 12.08 44.83 36.67
N PHE A 313 11.04 44.05 36.96
CA PHE A 313 10.20 43.45 35.93
C PHE A 313 9.31 44.53 35.31
N ALA A 314 9.59 44.89 34.06
CA ALA A 314 8.69 45.68 33.23
C ALA A 314 8.17 44.79 32.10
N PRO A 315 6.86 44.50 32.01
CA PRO A 315 6.33 43.80 30.86
C PRO A 315 6.55 44.66 29.61
N ASN A 316 7.20 44.10 28.60
CA ASN A 316 7.33 44.77 27.30
C ASN A 316 5.94 44.95 26.71
N SER A 317 5.51 46.21 26.57
CA SER A 317 4.30 46.63 25.87
C SER A 317 4.43 46.50 24.37
#